data_AF-B1T6H9-F1
#
_entry.id   AF-B1T6H9-F1
#
_cell.length_a   1.000
_cell.length_b   1.000
_cell.length_c   1.000
_cell.angle_alpha   90.00
_cell.angle_beta   90.00
_cell.angle_gamma   90.00
#
_symmetry.space_group_name_H-M   'P 1'
#
loop_
_entity.id
_entity.type
_entity.pdbx_description
1 polymer ?
#
loop_
_entity_poly.entity_id
_entity_poly.type
_entity_poly.pdbx_seq_one_letter_code
_entity_poly.pdbx_strand_id
1 'polypeptide(L)'
;MLATWLLPMIVLVLAWNFMMRRPGGMRDLSGMGKSQARVYVQQETGITFGDIAGIDEAKAELQQIVAFLRSPDRYQRLGGKIPKGVLVVGAPGTGKTLLARAVAGEAAVPFFSISGSAFVEMFVGVGAARVRDLFEQAQQKAPCIVFIDELDALGKARGVGLMAGNDEREQTLNQLLVEMDGFQANSGVIIMAATNRPEILDPALLRPGRFDRHIAIDRPDLTGRKQILAVHTKRVKLAPEVDLAELAQRTPGFVGANLANVVNEAALHAAELGKPAIAMADFDEAIDRALTGMERKSRVMNEQEKRTIAYHEAGHALVAQSRVHCDPVKKVSIIPRGIAALGYTQQVPTEDRYVLRRSELLDRLDVLLGGRVAEEIAFGDVSTGAQNDLERATALARHMVMQYGMSDRIGLMTLDDAVSQGGVPAVWTPGDGHCSEHTAQLIDEEVRALLEDAHARVAATLGEHRDALERIARSLLQHESIDHDRLMALITPADDTGDARRPTQADTETTTDAPV
;
A
#
# COMPACT_ATOMS: atom_id res chain seq x y z
N MET A 1 31.41 36.70 -59.47
CA MET A 1 30.88 35.54 -58.70
C MET A 1 31.77 35.13 -57.52
N LEU A 2 33.09 35.38 -57.50
CA LEU A 2 33.94 35.08 -56.33
C LEU A 2 33.81 36.10 -55.17
N ALA A 3 33.61 37.38 -55.47
CA ALA A 3 33.52 38.44 -54.44
C ALA A 3 32.30 38.30 -53.51
N THR A 4 31.21 37.72 -53.99
CA THR A 4 29.96 37.55 -53.24
C THR A 4 30.05 36.43 -52.18
N TRP A 5 30.93 35.44 -52.37
CA TRP A 5 31.19 34.36 -51.41
C TRP A 5 32.27 34.72 -50.39
N LEU A 6 33.21 35.59 -50.75
CA LEU A 6 34.26 36.08 -49.85
C LEU A 6 33.71 37.00 -48.76
N LEU A 7 32.70 37.82 -49.07
CA LEU A 7 32.11 38.76 -48.13
C LEU A 7 31.50 38.09 -46.88
N PRO A 8 30.61 37.07 -46.97
CA PRO A 8 30.09 36.39 -45.79
C PRO A 8 31.16 35.63 -45.02
N MET A 9 32.18 35.09 -45.70
CA MET A 9 33.27 34.37 -45.02
C MET A 9 34.15 35.32 -44.20
N ILE A 10 34.43 36.51 -44.71
CA ILE A 10 35.17 37.55 -43.98
C ILE A 10 34.35 38.07 -42.79
N VAL A 11 33.05 38.29 -42.96
CA VAL A 11 32.14 38.68 -41.87
C VAL A 11 32.11 37.62 -40.76
N LEU A 12 32.08 36.33 -41.14
CA LEU A 12 32.08 35.22 -40.19
C LEU A 12 33.41 35.11 -39.43
N VAL A 13 34.55 35.31 -40.11
CA VAL A 13 35.88 35.35 -39.47
C VAL A 13 36.01 36.55 -38.54
N LEU A 14 35.51 37.73 -38.92
CA LEU A 14 35.53 38.91 -38.07
C LEU A 14 34.61 38.77 -36.86
N ALA A 15 33.42 38.19 -37.01
CA ALA A 15 32.51 37.87 -35.92
C ALA A 15 33.10 36.85 -34.95
N TRP A 16 33.75 35.80 -35.48
CA TRP A 16 34.46 34.79 -34.69
C TRP A 16 35.60 35.40 -33.88
N ASN A 17 36.40 36.27 -34.51
CA ASN A 17 37.53 36.92 -33.84
C ASN A 17 37.05 37.98 -32.82
N PHE A 18 35.92 38.64 -33.06
CA PHE A 18 35.29 39.55 -32.09
C PHE A 18 34.70 38.80 -30.88
N MET A 19 34.11 37.63 -31.10
CA MET A 19 33.58 36.78 -30.02
C MET A 19 34.69 36.18 -29.15
N MET A 20 35.79 35.72 -29.76
CA MET A 20 36.98 35.22 -29.05
C MET A 20 37.75 36.30 -28.28
N ARG A 21 37.59 37.58 -28.65
CA ARG A 21 38.23 38.72 -27.97
C ARG A 21 37.41 39.27 -26.80
N ARG A 22 36.20 38.76 -26.55
CA ARG A 22 35.47 39.11 -25.32
C ARG A 22 36.07 38.36 -24.12
N PRO A 23 36.55 39.08 -23.08
CA PRO A 23 36.99 38.44 -21.86
C PRO A 23 35.78 37.79 -21.16
N GLY A 24 35.62 36.48 -21.34
CA GLY A 24 34.51 35.70 -20.80
C GLY A 24 34.02 34.53 -21.69
N GLY A 25 34.37 34.51 -22.98
CA GLY A 25 33.75 33.57 -23.94
C GLY A 25 34.20 32.11 -23.91
N MET A 26 35.31 31.79 -23.21
CA MET A 26 35.88 30.42 -23.21
C MET A 26 36.24 29.89 -21.82
N ARG A 27 36.35 30.77 -20.81
CA ARG A 27 36.82 30.38 -19.47
C ARG A 27 35.74 29.73 -18.61
N ASP A 28 34.47 29.82 -19.02
CA ASP A 28 33.32 29.31 -18.28
C ASP A 28 32.83 27.91 -18.73
N LEU A 29 33.35 27.38 -19.85
CA LEU A 29 33.00 26.03 -20.32
C LEU A 29 33.69 24.92 -19.51
N SER A 30 34.74 25.25 -18.75
CA SER A 30 35.41 24.32 -17.82
C SER A 30 34.59 24.03 -16.55
N GLY A 31 33.51 24.79 -16.29
CA GLY A 31 32.62 24.62 -15.14
C GLY A 31 31.44 23.67 -15.39
N MET A 32 31.19 23.27 -16.64
CA MET A 32 30.01 22.50 -17.04
C MET A 32 30.03 21.02 -16.61
N GLY A 33 31.13 20.55 -15.99
CA GLY A 33 31.29 19.17 -15.53
C GLY A 33 31.21 18.95 -14.02
N LYS A 34 31.11 20.01 -13.19
CA LYS A 34 30.95 19.84 -11.74
C LYS A 34 29.46 19.79 -11.41
N SER A 35 28.99 18.58 -11.10
CA SER A 35 27.63 18.30 -10.67
C SER A 35 27.17 19.26 -9.56
N GLN A 36 26.15 20.07 -9.81
CA GLN A 36 25.37 20.77 -8.79
C GLN A 36 24.20 19.91 -8.29
N ALA A 37 24.30 18.58 -8.35
CA ALA A 37 23.36 17.75 -7.62
C ALA A 37 23.60 18.00 -6.12
N ARG A 38 22.58 18.54 -5.44
CA ARG A 38 22.58 18.69 -3.99
C ARG A 38 22.58 17.30 -3.36
N VAL A 39 23.76 16.70 -3.24
CA VAL A 39 24.00 15.53 -2.39
C VAL A 39 23.67 16.00 -0.97
N TYR A 40 22.48 15.65 -0.49
CA TYR A 40 22.07 15.98 0.86
C TYR A 40 22.88 15.11 1.82
N VAL A 41 23.94 15.70 2.37
CA VAL A 41 24.71 15.09 3.45
C VAL A 41 24.04 15.49 4.75
N GLN A 42 23.36 14.54 5.38
CA GLN A 42 22.92 14.69 6.77
C GLN A 42 24.02 14.13 7.66
N GLN A 43 24.67 15.02 8.43
CA GLN A 43 25.68 14.60 9.40
C GLN A 43 25.03 13.87 10.59
N GLU A 44 23.80 14.24 10.94
CA GLU A 44 22.99 13.56 11.95
C GLU A 44 21.56 13.40 11.40
N THR A 45 21.05 12.17 11.38
CA THR A 45 19.67 11.89 10.93
C THR A 45 18.65 12.19 12.01
N GLY A 46 19.05 12.15 13.29
CA GLY A 46 18.16 12.32 14.46
C GLY A 46 17.11 11.22 14.61
N ILE A 47 17.20 10.14 13.83
CA ILE A 47 16.26 9.03 13.78
C ILE A 47 17.01 7.76 14.14
N THR A 48 16.45 6.97 15.04
CA THR A 48 17.05 5.73 15.56
C THR A 48 16.11 4.54 15.36
N PHE A 49 16.52 3.32 15.72
CA PHE A 49 15.61 2.17 15.65
C PHE A 49 14.44 2.27 16.64
N GLY A 50 14.52 3.15 17.65
CA GLY A 50 13.42 3.46 18.56
C GLY A 50 12.27 4.25 17.92
N ASP A 51 12.51 4.91 16.78
CA ASP A 51 11.52 5.68 16.03
C ASP A 51 10.80 4.85 14.96
N ILE A 52 11.14 3.57 14.84
CA ILE A 52 10.56 2.65 13.87
C ILE A 52 9.93 1.49 14.62
N ALA A 53 8.85 0.92 14.11
CA ALA A 53 8.15 -0.21 14.70
C ALA A 53 7.60 -1.16 13.63
N GLY A 54 7.24 -2.38 14.03
CA GLY A 54 6.60 -3.37 13.14
C GLY A 54 7.50 -3.97 12.05
N ILE A 55 8.82 -3.90 12.21
CA ILE A 55 9.81 -4.44 11.26
C ILE A 55 11.01 -5.07 12.00
N ASP A 56 10.72 -5.84 13.04
CA ASP A 56 11.73 -6.28 14.01
C ASP A 56 12.75 -7.25 13.38
N GLU A 57 12.33 -8.07 12.41
CA GLU A 57 13.20 -8.95 11.62
C GLU A 57 14.20 -8.14 10.80
N ALA A 58 13.72 -7.15 10.05
CA ALA A 58 14.56 -6.27 9.25
C ALA A 58 15.54 -5.47 10.12
N LYS A 59 15.11 -5.01 11.31
CA LYS A 59 16.00 -4.38 12.29
C LYS A 59 17.09 -5.33 12.77
N ALA A 60 16.75 -6.57 13.10
CA ALA A 60 17.72 -7.55 13.59
C ALA A 60 18.81 -7.86 12.56
N GLU A 61 18.45 -7.95 11.27
CA GLU A 61 19.44 -8.09 10.19
C GLU A 61 20.34 -6.86 10.07
N LEU A 62 19.75 -5.66 10.10
CA LEU A 62 20.48 -4.40 9.97
C LEU A 62 21.35 -4.07 11.20
N GLN A 63 21.06 -4.62 12.38
CA GLN A 63 21.91 -4.47 13.56
C GLN A 63 23.34 -4.99 13.32
N GLN A 64 23.51 -6.00 12.46
CA GLN A 64 24.84 -6.50 12.11
C GLN A 64 25.66 -5.44 11.36
N ILE A 65 24.99 -4.67 10.50
CA ILE A 65 25.57 -3.58 9.73
C ILE A 65 25.95 -2.42 10.64
N VAL A 66 25.07 -2.06 11.58
CA VAL A 66 25.35 -1.06 12.62
C VAL A 66 26.56 -1.47 13.47
N ALA A 67 26.60 -2.72 13.92
CA ALA A 67 27.69 -3.23 14.73
C ALA A 67 29.03 -3.20 13.99
N PHE A 68 29.02 -3.44 12.68
CA PHE A 68 30.21 -3.30 11.85
C PHE A 68 30.66 -1.84 11.73
N LEU A 69 29.77 -0.92 11.38
CA LEU A 69 30.10 0.50 11.23
C LEU A 69 30.66 1.11 12.53
N ARG A 70 30.16 0.66 13.69
CA ARG A 70 30.68 1.07 15.01
C ARG A 70 32.00 0.40 15.41
N SER A 71 32.30 -0.81 14.92
CA SER A 71 33.46 -1.60 15.36
C SER A 71 34.02 -2.49 14.24
N PRO A 72 34.58 -1.89 13.16
CA PRO A 72 35.00 -2.63 11.97
C PRO A 72 36.15 -3.61 12.25
N ASP A 73 37.07 -3.27 13.15
CA ASP A 73 38.24 -4.08 13.50
C ASP A 73 37.86 -5.47 14.04
N ARG A 74 36.70 -5.59 14.69
CA ARG A 74 36.24 -6.87 15.24
C ARG A 74 36.04 -7.91 14.13
N TYR A 75 35.52 -7.47 12.99
CA TYR A 75 35.20 -8.33 11.86
C TYR A 75 36.42 -8.55 10.95
N GLN A 76 37.23 -7.50 10.74
CA GLN A 76 38.43 -7.58 9.90
C GLN A 76 39.48 -8.55 10.47
N ARG A 77 39.66 -8.59 11.81
CA ARG A 77 40.60 -9.54 12.46
C ARG A 77 40.28 -11.01 12.19
N LEU A 78 39.02 -11.33 11.93
CA LEU A 78 38.56 -12.69 11.64
C LEU A 78 38.47 -12.97 10.12
N GLY A 79 38.92 -12.04 9.28
CA GLY A 79 38.81 -12.15 7.81
C GLY A 79 37.38 -12.02 7.28
N GLY A 80 36.45 -11.50 8.09
CA GLY A 80 35.06 -11.29 7.68
C GLY A 80 34.97 -10.24 6.58
N LYS A 81 34.24 -10.55 5.51
CA LYS A 81 33.90 -9.61 4.44
C LYS A 81 32.50 -9.04 4.68
N ILE A 82 32.38 -7.73 4.55
CA ILE A 82 31.10 -7.03 4.75
C ILE A 82 30.36 -6.98 3.42
N PRO A 83 29.02 -7.14 3.44
CA PRO A 83 28.21 -6.85 2.26
C PRO A 83 28.43 -5.40 1.82
N LYS A 84 28.82 -5.22 0.56
CA LYS A 84 29.03 -3.88 0.01
C LYS A 84 27.70 -3.15 -0.22
N GLY A 85 26.65 -3.90 -0.49
CA GLY A 85 25.34 -3.39 -0.85
C GLY A 85 24.21 -4.12 -0.15
N VAL A 86 23.24 -3.36 0.33
CA VAL A 86 21.98 -3.85 0.90
C VAL A 86 20.83 -3.33 0.07
N LEU A 87 20.01 -4.22 -0.47
CA LEU A 87 18.77 -3.89 -1.12
C LEU A 87 17.61 -4.07 -0.14
N VAL A 88 16.93 -2.98 0.17
CA VAL A 88 15.70 -2.96 0.95
C VAL A 88 14.51 -3.01 0.01
N VAL A 89 13.74 -4.08 0.09
CA VAL A 89 12.61 -4.36 -0.80
C VAL A 89 11.32 -4.25 0.00
N GLY A 90 10.27 -3.66 -0.56
CA GLY A 90 8.96 -3.69 0.09
C GLY A 90 7.97 -2.73 -0.53
N ALA A 91 6.70 -2.83 -0.16
CA ALA A 91 5.65 -1.95 -0.67
C ALA A 91 5.95 -0.46 -0.39
N PRO A 92 5.42 0.48 -1.19
CA PRO A 92 5.55 1.91 -0.89
C PRO A 92 4.96 2.22 0.49
N GLY A 93 5.59 3.14 1.22
CA GLY A 93 5.09 3.58 2.53
C GLY A 93 5.38 2.64 3.72
N THR A 94 6.15 1.56 3.55
CA THR A 94 6.59 0.68 4.66
C THR A 94 7.76 1.22 5.48
N GLY A 95 8.28 2.41 5.15
CA GLY A 95 9.36 3.04 5.91
C GLY A 95 10.78 2.66 5.48
N LYS A 96 11.01 2.23 4.24
CA LYS A 96 12.35 1.90 3.69
C LYS A 96 13.37 3.04 3.88
N THR A 97 13.02 4.26 3.50
CA THR A 97 13.87 5.46 3.66
C THR A 97 14.10 5.79 5.13
N LEU A 98 13.08 5.59 5.98
CA LEU A 98 13.18 5.80 7.42
C LEU A 98 14.14 4.79 8.05
N LEU A 99 14.08 3.53 7.63
CA LEU A 99 14.95 2.46 8.07
C LEU A 99 16.42 2.76 7.74
N ALA A 100 16.72 3.16 6.51
CA ALA A 100 18.08 3.54 6.13
C ALA A 100 18.64 4.70 6.98
N ARG A 101 17.80 5.71 7.26
CA ARG A 101 18.17 6.83 8.16
C ARG A 101 18.42 6.38 9.60
N ALA A 102 17.63 5.42 10.09
CA ALA A 102 17.81 4.85 11.42
C ALA A 102 19.09 4.02 11.53
N VAL A 103 19.46 3.25 10.49
CA VAL A 103 20.75 2.54 10.46
C VAL A 103 21.92 3.51 10.60
N ALA A 104 21.87 4.64 9.87
CA ALA A 104 22.91 5.67 9.96
C ALA A 104 22.93 6.36 11.33
N GLY A 105 21.76 6.69 11.88
CA GLY A 105 21.63 7.31 13.21
C GLY A 105 22.10 6.40 14.33
N GLU A 106 21.77 5.11 14.26
CA GLU A 106 22.28 4.10 15.18
C GLU A 106 23.78 3.90 15.02
N ALA A 107 24.32 3.87 13.80
CA ALA A 107 25.75 3.77 13.60
C ALA A 107 26.52 5.07 13.94
N ALA A 108 25.82 6.20 14.10
CA ALA A 108 26.37 7.54 14.25
C ALA A 108 27.35 7.91 13.12
N VAL A 109 26.99 7.59 11.88
CA VAL A 109 27.79 7.85 10.68
C VAL A 109 27.06 8.81 9.72
N PRO A 110 27.78 9.56 8.86
CA PRO A 110 27.17 10.40 7.85
C PRO A 110 26.23 9.62 6.92
N PHE A 111 25.09 10.24 6.60
CA PHE A 111 24.07 9.70 5.70
C PHE A 111 24.00 10.52 4.42
N PHE A 112 24.26 9.87 3.29
CA PHE A 112 24.09 10.43 1.95
C PHE A 112 22.80 9.89 1.36
N SER A 113 21.88 10.76 0.94
CA SER A 113 20.61 10.34 0.33
C SER A 113 20.50 10.89 -1.09
N ILE A 114 20.20 10.02 -2.04
CA ILE A 114 19.89 10.39 -3.42
C ILE A 114 18.72 9.55 -3.93
N SER A 115 17.90 10.12 -4.81
CA SER A 115 16.87 9.35 -5.52
C SER A 115 17.46 8.76 -6.80
N GLY A 116 17.09 7.53 -7.15
CA GLY A 116 17.47 6.86 -8.39
C GLY A 116 17.05 7.66 -9.62
N SER A 117 15.91 8.36 -9.54
CA SER A 117 15.43 9.26 -10.60
C SER A 117 16.33 10.49 -10.81
N ALA A 118 17.15 10.89 -9.82
CA ALA A 118 18.08 12.01 -9.97
C ALA A 118 19.29 11.71 -10.87
N PHE A 119 19.46 10.44 -11.26
CA PHE A 119 20.49 9.99 -12.19
C PHE A 119 20.00 9.89 -13.63
N VAL A 120 18.69 9.98 -13.87
CA VAL A 120 18.09 9.89 -15.20
C VAL A 120 17.94 11.31 -15.75
N GLU A 121 18.77 11.68 -16.72
CA GLU A 121 18.80 13.02 -17.30
C GLU A 121 18.75 12.97 -18.83
N MET A 122 18.30 14.06 -19.47
CA MET A 122 18.29 14.15 -20.94
C MET A 122 19.68 14.23 -21.56
N PHE A 123 20.71 14.53 -20.77
CA PHE A 123 22.08 14.73 -21.23
C PHE A 123 22.94 13.49 -20.95
N VAL A 124 23.46 12.91 -22.03
CA VAL A 124 24.33 11.72 -21.98
C VAL A 124 25.55 11.96 -21.08
N GLY A 125 25.82 11.02 -20.20
CA GLY A 125 26.99 11.02 -19.32
C GLY A 125 26.89 11.87 -18.06
N VAL A 126 25.83 12.68 -17.89
CA VAL A 126 25.61 13.45 -16.65
C VAL A 126 25.29 12.52 -15.48
N GLY A 127 24.44 11.50 -15.68
CA GLY A 127 24.16 10.49 -14.66
C GLY A 127 25.43 9.77 -14.19
N ALA A 128 26.24 9.27 -15.12
CA ALA A 128 27.50 8.58 -14.80
C ALA A 128 28.52 9.49 -14.08
N ALA A 129 28.60 10.78 -14.40
CA ALA A 129 29.43 11.72 -13.65
C ALA A 129 28.94 11.89 -12.20
N ARG A 130 27.62 11.98 -11.98
CA ARG A 130 27.03 12.08 -10.63
C ARG A 130 27.30 10.84 -9.79
N VAL A 131 27.25 9.65 -10.39
CA VAL A 131 27.59 8.40 -9.71
C VAL A 131 29.03 8.46 -9.22
N ARG A 132 29.99 8.86 -10.07
CA ARG A 132 31.40 9.03 -9.66
C ARG A 132 31.56 10.03 -8.52
N ASP A 133 30.99 11.23 -8.67
CA ASP A 133 31.08 12.29 -7.67
C ASP A 133 30.50 11.87 -6.31
N LEU A 134 29.39 11.12 -6.31
CA LEU A 134 28.77 10.58 -5.10
C LEU A 134 29.70 9.62 -4.37
N PHE A 135 30.31 8.70 -5.11
CA PHE A 135 31.18 7.67 -4.55
C PHE A 135 32.51 8.24 -4.05
N GLU A 136 33.10 9.21 -4.76
CA GLU A 136 34.28 9.95 -4.30
C GLU A 136 34.00 10.69 -2.98
N GLN A 137 32.85 11.36 -2.87
CA GLN A 137 32.46 12.06 -1.65
C GLN A 137 32.19 11.10 -0.48
N ALA A 138 31.55 9.96 -0.76
CA ALA A 138 31.31 8.93 0.25
C ALA A 138 32.61 8.36 0.80
N GLN A 139 33.60 8.12 -0.07
CA GLN A 139 34.91 7.60 0.33
C GLN A 139 35.69 8.61 1.20
N GLN A 140 35.59 9.90 0.89
CA GLN A 140 36.23 10.95 1.72
C GLN A 140 35.63 11.08 3.12
N LYS A 141 34.36 10.65 3.30
CA LYS A 141 33.64 10.72 4.58
C LYS A 141 33.39 9.34 5.20
N ALA A 142 34.14 8.33 4.80
CA ALA A 142 34.03 7.00 5.40
C ALA A 142 34.45 7.01 6.89
N PRO A 143 33.79 6.23 7.77
CA PRO A 143 32.67 5.34 7.49
C PRO A 143 31.36 6.09 7.27
N CYS A 144 30.57 5.70 6.27
CA CYS A 144 29.28 6.34 5.95
C CYS A 144 28.29 5.39 5.26
N ILE A 145 27.03 5.84 5.15
CA ILE A 145 25.98 5.14 4.41
C ILE A 145 25.56 5.98 3.20
N VAL A 146 25.53 5.35 2.03
CA VAL A 146 24.98 5.91 0.79
C VAL A 146 23.64 5.25 0.52
N PHE A 147 22.56 6.01 0.58
CA PHE A 147 21.20 5.55 0.32
C PHE A 147 20.69 6.02 -1.04
N ILE A 148 20.30 5.05 -1.88
CA ILE A 148 19.69 5.25 -3.20
C ILE A 148 18.22 4.82 -3.11
N ASP A 149 17.30 5.79 -3.05
CA ASP A 149 15.85 5.49 -3.14
C ASP A 149 15.44 5.21 -4.59
N GLU A 150 14.31 4.54 -4.82
CA GLU A 150 13.78 4.26 -6.17
C GLU A 150 14.84 3.67 -7.13
N LEU A 151 15.58 2.64 -6.69
CA LEU A 151 16.63 2.02 -7.51
C LEU A 151 16.10 1.53 -8.86
N ASP A 152 14.83 1.17 -8.95
CA ASP A 152 14.15 0.76 -10.17
C ASP A 152 14.04 1.86 -11.24
N ALA A 153 14.25 3.13 -10.91
CA ALA A 153 14.40 4.19 -11.90
C ALA A 153 15.68 4.02 -12.73
N LEU A 154 16.77 3.56 -12.11
CA LEU A 154 18.07 3.35 -12.73
C LEU A 154 18.28 1.90 -13.20
N GLY A 155 17.85 0.96 -12.37
CA GLY A 155 18.24 -0.44 -12.41
C GLY A 155 17.37 -1.33 -13.27
N LYS A 156 16.45 -0.81 -14.09
CA LYS A 156 15.55 -1.63 -14.91
C LYS A 156 16.32 -2.55 -15.86
N ALA A 157 15.98 -3.84 -15.85
CA ALA A 157 16.47 -4.84 -16.78
C ALA A 157 16.17 -4.45 -18.23
N ARG A 158 17.01 -4.95 -19.14
CA ARG A 158 16.90 -4.70 -20.58
C ARG A 158 15.57 -5.27 -21.11
N GLY A 159 14.74 -4.41 -21.69
CA GLY A 159 13.52 -4.78 -22.40
C GLY A 159 13.58 -4.32 -23.85
N VAL A 160 13.12 -5.18 -24.77
CA VAL A 160 13.15 -5.03 -26.23
C VAL A 160 12.18 -3.93 -26.69
N GLY A 161 12.49 -2.68 -26.38
CA GLY A 161 11.79 -1.50 -26.91
C GLY A 161 12.60 -0.88 -28.03
N LEU A 162 12.07 -0.88 -29.26
CA LEU A 162 12.67 -0.31 -30.48
C LEU A 162 12.88 1.23 -30.47
N MET A 163 12.86 1.88 -29.32
CA MET A 163 12.96 3.35 -29.21
C MET A 163 14.17 3.78 -28.38
N ALA A 164 14.98 4.64 -29.00
CA ALA A 164 16.29 5.14 -28.59
C ALA A 164 16.28 6.02 -27.31
N GLY A 165 15.98 5.42 -26.16
CA GLY A 165 16.02 6.09 -24.85
C GLY A 165 16.73 5.31 -23.73
N ASN A 166 17.33 4.15 -24.03
CA ASN A 166 17.98 3.30 -23.01
C ASN A 166 19.47 3.62 -22.78
N ASP A 167 20.17 4.29 -23.70
CA ASP A 167 21.64 4.38 -23.66
C ASP A 167 22.18 5.15 -22.45
N GLU A 168 21.51 6.24 -22.03
CA GLU A 168 21.92 7.05 -20.89
C GLU A 168 21.72 6.31 -19.56
N ARG A 169 20.57 5.66 -19.40
CA ARG A 169 20.26 4.86 -18.21
C ARG A 169 21.23 3.69 -18.09
N GLU A 170 21.52 3.02 -19.20
CA GLU A 170 22.47 1.90 -19.24
C GLU A 170 23.89 2.35 -18.91
N GLN A 171 24.34 3.48 -19.44
CA GLN A 171 25.65 4.03 -19.11
C GLN A 171 25.76 4.34 -17.62
N THR A 172 24.74 4.95 -17.03
CA THR A 172 24.74 5.31 -15.61
C THR A 172 24.65 4.09 -14.70
N LEU A 173 23.85 3.09 -15.08
CA LEU A 173 23.80 1.79 -14.40
C LEU A 173 25.17 1.10 -14.44
N ASN A 174 25.81 1.02 -15.60
CA ASN A 174 27.14 0.42 -15.73
C ASN A 174 28.18 1.16 -14.88
N GLN A 175 28.12 2.50 -14.81
CA GLN A 175 29.00 3.26 -13.93
C GLN A 175 28.77 2.89 -12.45
N LEU A 176 27.51 2.76 -12.02
CA LEU A 176 27.20 2.31 -10.65
C LEU A 176 27.81 0.94 -10.37
N LEU A 177 27.69 -0.01 -11.30
CA LEU A 177 28.28 -1.34 -11.16
C LEU A 177 29.81 -1.29 -11.04
N VAL A 178 30.46 -0.45 -11.85
CA VAL A 178 31.92 -0.27 -11.82
C VAL A 178 32.36 0.30 -10.46
N GLU A 179 31.66 1.31 -9.95
CA GLU A 179 31.99 1.89 -8.64
C GLU A 179 31.77 0.89 -7.48
N MET A 180 30.71 0.08 -7.53
CA MET A 180 30.45 -0.97 -6.54
C MET A 180 31.54 -2.06 -6.55
N ASP A 181 31.97 -2.47 -7.74
CA ASP A 181 33.04 -3.47 -7.90
C ASP A 181 34.41 -2.89 -7.49
N GLY A 182 34.64 -1.60 -7.75
CA GLY A 182 35.87 -0.86 -7.45
C GLY A 182 36.17 -0.65 -5.96
N PHE A 183 35.17 -0.75 -5.07
CA PHE A 183 35.41 -0.64 -3.63
C PHE A 183 36.20 -1.80 -3.04
N GLN A 184 37.21 -1.48 -2.23
CA GLN A 184 37.79 -2.46 -1.32
C GLN A 184 36.76 -2.83 -0.24
N ALA A 185 36.63 -4.11 0.11
CA ALA A 185 35.60 -4.61 1.04
C ALA A 185 35.67 -3.99 2.47
N ASN A 186 36.72 -3.24 2.78
CA ASN A 186 36.98 -2.63 4.10
C ASN A 186 37.02 -1.08 4.05
N SER A 187 36.49 -0.44 3.00
CA SER A 187 36.49 1.03 2.87
C SER A 187 35.59 1.73 3.89
N GLY A 188 34.72 1.01 4.62
CA GLY A 188 33.77 1.57 5.58
C GLY A 188 32.57 2.26 4.92
N VAL A 189 32.41 2.15 3.60
CA VAL A 189 31.26 2.68 2.86
C VAL A 189 30.26 1.56 2.62
N ILE A 190 29.00 1.78 3.01
CA ILE A 190 27.91 0.82 2.80
C ILE A 190 26.86 1.46 1.90
N ILE A 191 26.51 0.76 0.83
CA ILE A 191 25.50 1.21 -0.11
C ILE A 191 24.18 0.55 0.27
N MET A 192 23.18 1.34 0.60
CA MET A 192 21.80 0.88 0.79
C MET A 192 20.96 1.37 -0.38
N ALA A 193 20.10 0.53 -0.91
CA ALA A 193 19.16 0.92 -1.95
C ALA A 193 17.75 0.45 -1.60
N ALA A 194 16.73 1.20 -2.03
CA ALA A 194 15.34 0.82 -1.85
C ALA A 194 14.64 0.64 -3.20
N THR A 195 13.77 -0.38 -3.29
CA THR A 195 12.89 -0.59 -4.44
C THR A 195 11.53 -1.10 -3.99
N ASN A 196 10.49 -0.73 -4.74
CA ASN A 196 9.16 -1.34 -4.63
C ASN A 196 9.00 -2.53 -5.58
N ARG A 197 9.92 -2.70 -6.53
CA ARG A 197 9.83 -3.61 -7.68
C ARG A 197 11.16 -4.32 -7.91
N PRO A 198 11.50 -5.31 -7.07
CA PRO A 198 12.75 -6.07 -7.23
C PRO A 198 12.79 -6.86 -8.54
N GLU A 199 11.64 -7.29 -9.06
CA GLU A 199 11.49 -8.17 -10.22
C GLU A 199 11.92 -7.52 -11.55
N ILE A 200 11.87 -6.20 -11.64
CA ILE A 200 12.28 -5.46 -12.84
C ILE A 200 13.74 -5.04 -12.80
N LEU A 201 14.48 -5.31 -11.72
CA LEU A 201 15.87 -4.92 -11.61
C LEU A 201 16.78 -5.80 -12.48
N ASP A 202 17.85 -5.21 -13.01
CA ASP A 202 18.89 -5.91 -13.74
C ASP A 202 19.55 -6.94 -12.81
N PRO A 203 19.56 -8.24 -13.16
CA PRO A 203 20.17 -9.29 -12.35
C PRO A 203 21.65 -9.03 -12.02
N ALA A 204 22.34 -8.19 -12.81
CA ALA A 204 23.71 -7.76 -12.54
C ALA A 204 23.83 -7.01 -11.20
N LEU A 205 22.82 -6.24 -10.78
CA LEU A 205 22.81 -5.54 -9.49
C LEU A 205 22.78 -6.49 -8.30
N LEU A 206 22.13 -7.65 -8.46
CA LEU A 206 21.87 -8.63 -7.41
C LEU A 206 22.99 -9.68 -7.26
N ARG A 207 24.10 -9.52 -8.00
CA ARG A 207 25.23 -10.47 -7.95
C ARG A 207 26.07 -10.27 -6.67
N PRO A 208 26.71 -11.34 -6.15
CA PRO A 208 27.61 -11.24 -5.01
C PRO A 208 28.67 -10.15 -5.20
N GLY A 209 28.89 -9.34 -4.15
CA GLY A 209 29.80 -8.18 -4.19
C GLY A 209 29.15 -6.86 -4.59
N ARG A 210 27.86 -6.86 -4.98
CA ARG A 210 27.05 -5.66 -5.25
C ARG A 210 25.95 -5.55 -4.20
N PHE A 211 24.67 -5.65 -4.57
CA PHE A 211 23.58 -5.82 -3.62
C PHE A 211 23.43 -7.29 -3.26
N ASP A 212 24.30 -7.79 -2.40
CA ASP A 212 24.34 -9.20 -2.00
C ASP A 212 23.46 -9.50 -0.78
N ARG A 213 23.01 -8.47 -0.05
CA ARG A 213 22.01 -8.60 1.01
C ARG A 213 20.69 -8.02 0.59
N HIS A 214 19.64 -8.83 0.68
CA HIS A 214 18.27 -8.41 0.40
C HIS A 214 17.46 -8.48 1.68
N ILE A 215 16.88 -7.35 2.07
CA ILE A 215 16.06 -7.23 3.26
C ILE A 215 14.65 -6.87 2.79
N ALA A 216 13.73 -7.82 2.92
CA ALA A 216 12.33 -7.57 2.65
C ALA A 216 11.69 -6.88 3.85
N ILE A 217 10.90 -5.85 3.57
CA ILE A 217 10.00 -5.19 4.52
C ILE A 217 8.59 -5.49 4.07
N ASP A 218 7.96 -6.39 4.81
CA ASP A 218 6.57 -6.74 4.60
C ASP A 218 5.63 -5.66 5.14
N ARG A 219 4.36 -5.80 4.79
CA ARG A 219 3.31 -4.98 5.42
C ARG A 219 3.20 -5.38 6.89
N PRO A 220 2.98 -4.42 7.80
CA PRO A 220 2.89 -4.73 9.21
C PRO A 220 1.66 -5.60 9.51
N ASP A 221 1.86 -6.60 10.35
CA ASP A 221 0.80 -7.39 10.96
C ASP A 221 0.01 -6.56 12.00
N LEU A 222 -1.02 -7.15 12.59
CA LEU A 222 -1.82 -6.49 13.64
C LEU A 222 -0.95 -5.91 14.77
N THR A 223 0.06 -6.67 15.21
CA THR A 223 0.98 -6.24 16.28
C THR A 223 1.82 -5.06 15.83
N GLY A 224 2.41 -5.15 14.64
CA GLY A 224 3.20 -4.09 14.01
C GLY A 224 2.40 -2.82 13.81
N ARG A 225 1.14 -2.91 13.33
CA ARG A 225 0.25 -1.75 13.17
C ARG A 225 0.00 -1.06 14.52
N LYS A 226 -0.26 -1.81 15.58
CA LYS A 226 -0.41 -1.27 16.95
C LYS A 226 0.85 -0.56 17.42
N GLN A 227 2.03 -1.15 17.20
CA GLN A 227 3.30 -0.53 17.58
C GLN A 227 3.58 0.75 16.77
N ILE A 228 3.30 0.75 15.46
CA ILE A 228 3.46 1.92 14.58
C ILE A 228 2.52 3.04 15.03
N LEU A 229 1.25 2.74 15.32
CA LEU A 229 0.31 3.69 15.89
C LEU A 229 0.83 4.26 17.21
N ALA A 230 1.42 3.43 18.08
CA ALA A 230 2.02 3.89 19.33
C ALA A 230 3.20 4.85 19.11
N VAL A 231 3.99 4.68 18.06
CA VAL A 231 5.07 5.61 17.71
C VAL A 231 4.50 6.95 17.24
N HIS A 232 3.52 6.94 16.33
CA HIS A 232 2.95 8.18 15.77
C HIS A 232 2.08 8.94 16.77
N THR A 233 1.44 8.25 17.71
CA THR A 233 0.57 8.88 18.71
C THR A 233 1.32 9.58 19.84
N LYS A 234 2.62 9.29 20.07
CA LYS A 234 3.45 9.99 21.08
C LYS A 234 3.51 11.51 20.90
N ARG A 235 3.27 12.00 19.68
CA ARG A 235 3.37 13.42 19.33
C ARG A 235 2.04 14.17 19.40
N VAL A 236 0.94 13.47 19.68
CA VAL A 236 -0.41 14.06 19.73
C VAL A 236 -1.06 13.82 21.09
N LYS A 237 -2.08 14.63 21.41
CA LYS A 237 -2.86 14.49 22.66
C LYS A 237 -4.05 13.58 22.41
N LEU A 238 -4.02 12.38 22.99
CA LEU A 238 -5.12 11.43 22.93
C LEU A 238 -6.06 11.58 24.13
N ALA A 239 -7.34 11.33 23.90
CA ALA A 239 -8.31 11.12 24.95
C ALA A 239 -8.11 9.72 25.61
N PRO A 240 -8.44 9.55 26.90
CA PRO A 240 -8.15 8.31 27.64
C PRO A 240 -8.89 7.06 27.11
N GLU A 241 -9.99 7.24 26.38
CA GLU A 241 -10.79 6.17 25.80
C GLU A 241 -10.23 5.59 24.49
N VAL A 242 -9.14 6.15 23.93
CA VAL A 242 -8.58 5.69 22.65
C VAL A 242 -7.86 4.36 22.82
N ASP A 243 -8.37 3.30 22.17
CA ASP A 243 -7.71 1.99 22.11
C ASP A 243 -6.97 1.77 20.79
N LEU A 244 -5.63 1.78 20.86
CA LEU A 244 -4.76 1.52 19.71
C LEU A 244 -4.88 0.08 19.17
N ALA A 245 -5.29 -0.89 20.00
CA ALA A 245 -5.51 -2.26 19.55
C ALA A 245 -6.74 -2.33 18.64
N GLU A 246 -7.82 -1.64 18.99
CA GLU A 246 -9.01 -1.53 18.15
C GLU A 246 -8.68 -0.81 16.83
N LEU A 247 -7.95 0.31 16.89
CA LEU A 247 -7.51 1.01 15.67
C LEU A 247 -6.69 0.11 14.74
N ALA A 248 -5.76 -0.67 15.29
CA ALA A 248 -4.93 -1.59 14.50
C ALA A 248 -5.75 -2.68 13.79
N GLN A 249 -6.84 -3.17 14.42
CA GLN A 249 -7.77 -4.13 13.82
C GLN A 249 -8.51 -3.49 12.64
N ARG A 250 -8.94 -2.23 12.78
CA ARG A 250 -9.72 -1.49 11.78
C ARG A 250 -8.92 -0.98 10.59
N THR A 251 -7.60 -1.12 10.62
CA THR A 251 -6.69 -0.71 9.53
C THR A 251 -5.96 -1.90 8.88
N PRO A 252 -6.66 -2.98 8.46
CA PRO A 252 -6.00 -4.14 7.86
C PRO A 252 -5.29 -3.73 6.56
N GLY A 253 -4.07 -4.24 6.37
CA GLY A 253 -3.26 -3.94 5.19
C GLY A 253 -2.67 -2.53 5.12
N PHE A 254 -2.90 -1.67 6.13
CA PHE A 254 -2.29 -0.34 6.17
C PHE A 254 -0.80 -0.44 6.43
N VAL A 255 -0.02 0.31 5.65
CA VAL A 255 1.43 0.48 5.86
C VAL A 255 1.70 1.65 6.80
N GLY A 256 2.95 1.80 7.28
CA GLY A 256 3.31 2.84 8.23
C GLY A 256 2.96 4.26 7.77
N ALA A 257 3.12 4.57 6.49
CA ALA A 257 2.70 5.87 5.94
C ALA A 257 1.19 6.10 6.03
N ASN A 258 0.36 5.06 5.81
CA ASN A 258 -1.09 5.17 5.92
C ASN A 258 -1.51 5.40 7.37
N LEU A 259 -0.89 4.68 8.32
CA LEU A 259 -1.16 4.84 9.75
C LEU A 259 -0.74 6.24 10.26
N ALA A 260 0.42 6.72 9.82
CA ALA A 260 0.86 8.09 10.12
C ALA A 260 -0.14 9.13 9.59
N ASN A 261 -0.68 8.90 8.38
CA ASN A 261 -1.69 9.76 7.79
C ASN A 261 -3.00 9.73 8.60
N VAL A 262 -3.48 8.55 9.02
CA VAL A 262 -4.68 8.41 9.88
C VAL A 262 -4.53 9.21 11.17
N VAL A 263 -3.38 9.12 11.85
CA VAL A 263 -3.13 9.89 13.08
C VAL A 263 -3.16 11.40 12.81
N ASN A 264 -2.58 11.84 11.68
CA ASN A 264 -2.56 13.24 11.30
C ASN A 264 -3.97 13.76 10.95
N GLU A 265 -4.74 13.00 10.18
CA GLU A 265 -6.12 13.34 9.81
C GLU A 265 -7.04 13.39 11.02
N ALA A 266 -6.90 12.45 11.97
CA ALA A 266 -7.66 12.48 13.22
C ALA A 266 -7.33 13.74 14.05
N ALA A 267 -6.06 14.14 14.08
CA ALA A 267 -5.63 15.37 14.75
C ALA A 267 -6.21 16.63 14.09
N LEU A 268 -6.22 16.68 12.75
CA LEU A 268 -6.80 17.79 12.00
C LEU A 268 -8.32 17.88 12.23
N HIS A 269 -9.03 16.76 12.17
CA HIS A 269 -10.47 16.70 12.42
C HIS A 269 -10.83 17.16 13.85
N ALA A 270 -10.08 16.68 14.85
CA ALA A 270 -10.27 17.11 16.23
C ALA A 270 -10.00 18.62 16.41
N ALA A 271 -8.99 19.16 15.72
CA ALA A 271 -8.65 20.59 15.75
C ALA A 271 -9.72 21.46 15.06
N GLU A 272 -10.27 21.02 13.94
CA GLU A 272 -11.38 21.70 13.24
C GLU A 272 -12.62 21.82 14.13
N LEU A 273 -12.89 20.80 14.96
CA LEU A 273 -13.97 20.79 15.94
C LEU A 273 -13.63 21.50 17.26
N GLY A 274 -12.41 22.04 17.40
CA GLY A 274 -11.95 22.73 18.61
C GLY A 274 -11.84 21.82 19.84
N LYS A 275 -11.63 20.51 19.65
CA LYS A 275 -11.51 19.55 20.75
C LYS A 275 -10.16 19.68 21.49
N PRO A 276 -10.11 19.44 22.81
CA PRO A 276 -8.87 19.53 23.59
C PRO A 276 -7.94 18.31 23.40
N ALA A 277 -8.47 17.18 22.95
CA ALA A 277 -7.77 15.92 22.69
C ALA A 277 -8.47 15.14 21.57
N ILE A 278 -7.73 14.26 20.91
CA ILE A 278 -8.23 13.39 19.83
C ILE A 278 -8.95 12.21 20.45
N ALA A 279 -10.24 12.04 20.13
CA ALA A 279 -11.07 10.93 20.61
C ALA A 279 -11.17 9.81 19.58
N MET A 280 -11.73 8.67 19.98
CA MET A 280 -11.90 7.51 19.08
C MET A 280 -12.70 7.87 17.82
N ALA A 281 -13.77 8.66 17.96
CA ALA A 281 -14.57 9.13 16.84
C ALA A 281 -13.80 9.95 15.79
N ASP A 282 -12.70 10.62 16.18
CA ASP A 282 -11.86 11.35 15.23
C ASP A 282 -10.97 10.41 14.40
N PHE A 283 -10.53 9.29 15.00
CA PHE A 283 -9.85 8.22 14.27
C PHE A 283 -10.80 7.48 13.33
N ASP A 284 -12.05 7.26 13.75
CA ASP A 284 -13.07 6.66 12.92
C ASP A 284 -13.27 7.42 11.62
N GLU A 285 -13.44 8.74 11.72
CA GLU A 285 -13.57 9.61 10.55
C GLU A 285 -12.30 9.60 9.69
N ALA A 286 -11.11 9.60 10.31
CA ALA A 286 -9.85 9.54 9.60
C ALA A 286 -9.65 8.21 8.83
N ILE A 287 -10.03 7.08 9.43
CA ILE A 287 -9.97 5.76 8.79
C ILE A 287 -10.99 5.69 7.64
N ASP A 288 -12.23 6.14 7.87
CA ASP A 288 -13.27 6.17 6.85
C ASP A 288 -12.82 7.04 5.66
N ARG A 289 -12.23 8.23 5.93
CA ARG A 289 -11.66 9.12 4.92
C ARG A 289 -10.49 8.47 4.16
N ALA A 290 -9.62 7.74 4.85
CA ALA A 290 -8.49 7.05 4.22
C ALA A 290 -8.94 5.89 3.32
N LEU A 291 -10.00 5.17 3.69
CA LEU A 291 -10.52 4.03 2.94
C LEU A 291 -11.41 4.43 1.76
N THR A 292 -12.30 5.40 1.97
CA THR A 292 -13.41 5.69 1.05
C THR A 292 -13.35 7.11 0.46
N GLY A 293 -12.42 7.94 0.92
CA GLY A 293 -12.27 9.34 0.52
C GLY A 293 -13.14 10.30 1.33
N MET A 294 -13.09 11.59 0.97
CA MET A 294 -13.87 12.63 1.66
C MET A 294 -15.37 12.45 1.48
N GLU A 295 -16.12 12.72 2.54
CA GLU A 295 -17.58 12.83 2.51
C GLU A 295 -18.02 13.93 1.54
N ARG A 296 -18.97 13.63 0.66
CA ARG A 296 -19.52 14.59 -0.29
C ARG A 296 -20.85 15.17 0.19
N LYS A 297 -20.77 16.18 1.06
CA LYS A 297 -21.94 16.94 1.55
C LYS A 297 -22.75 17.63 0.44
N SER A 298 -22.15 17.86 -0.74
CA SER A 298 -22.82 18.48 -1.89
C SER A 298 -23.61 17.50 -2.76
N ARG A 299 -23.42 16.19 -2.59
CA ARG A 299 -24.13 15.18 -3.41
C ARG A 299 -25.49 14.89 -2.78
N VAL A 300 -26.49 15.68 -3.16
CA VAL A 300 -27.88 15.43 -2.80
C VAL A 300 -28.37 14.21 -3.57
N MET A 301 -28.61 13.10 -2.87
CA MET A 301 -29.19 11.89 -3.44
C MET A 301 -30.71 11.98 -3.41
N ASN A 302 -31.37 11.47 -4.44
CA ASN A 302 -32.83 11.37 -4.42
C ASN A 302 -33.27 10.25 -3.47
N GLU A 303 -34.49 10.32 -2.92
CA GLU A 303 -35.03 9.33 -1.97
C GLU A 303 -35.02 7.90 -2.54
N GLN A 304 -35.29 7.77 -3.84
CA GLN A 304 -35.23 6.47 -4.52
C GLN A 304 -33.80 5.91 -4.56
N GLU A 305 -32.80 6.75 -4.86
CA GLU A 305 -31.39 6.33 -4.87
C GLU A 305 -30.93 5.94 -3.46
N LYS A 306 -31.28 6.76 -2.46
CA LYS A 306 -30.97 6.49 -1.05
C LYS A 306 -31.59 5.16 -0.60
N ARG A 307 -32.81 4.87 -1.04
CA ARG A 307 -33.48 3.58 -0.80
C ARG A 307 -32.76 2.44 -1.51
N THR A 308 -32.40 2.57 -2.78
CA THR A 308 -31.65 1.52 -3.48
C THR A 308 -30.34 1.20 -2.77
N ILE A 309 -29.56 2.22 -2.38
CA ILE A 309 -28.29 2.05 -1.66
C ILE A 309 -28.52 1.39 -0.29
N ALA A 310 -29.57 1.78 0.45
CA ALA A 310 -29.86 1.19 1.74
C ALA A 310 -30.15 -0.32 1.66
N TYR A 311 -30.90 -0.77 0.64
CA TYR A 311 -31.12 -2.20 0.42
C TYR A 311 -29.87 -2.92 -0.08
N HIS A 312 -29.07 -2.27 -0.93
CA HIS A 312 -27.80 -2.78 -1.41
C HIS A 312 -26.82 -3.06 -0.26
N GLU A 313 -26.56 -2.07 0.59
CA GLU A 313 -25.67 -2.23 1.75
C GLU A 313 -26.22 -3.19 2.80
N ALA A 314 -27.55 -3.19 3.01
CA ALA A 314 -28.20 -4.17 3.88
C ALA A 314 -28.00 -5.60 3.37
N GLY A 315 -28.00 -5.81 2.04
CA GLY A 315 -27.71 -7.09 1.41
C GLY A 315 -26.30 -7.59 1.71
N HIS A 316 -25.29 -6.76 1.51
CA HIS A 316 -23.91 -7.08 1.87
C HIS A 316 -23.77 -7.44 3.36
N ALA A 317 -24.32 -6.59 4.23
CA ALA A 317 -24.21 -6.76 5.67
C ALA A 317 -24.88 -8.05 6.17
N LEU A 318 -26.08 -8.34 5.70
CA LEU A 318 -26.84 -9.52 6.11
C LEU A 318 -26.19 -10.81 5.61
N VAL A 319 -25.73 -10.84 4.35
CA VAL A 319 -25.04 -12.02 3.81
C VAL A 319 -23.73 -12.26 4.56
N ALA A 320 -22.93 -11.22 4.78
CA ALA A 320 -21.66 -11.35 5.52
C ALA A 320 -21.88 -11.92 6.91
N GLN A 321 -22.93 -11.48 7.62
CA GLN A 321 -23.24 -11.97 8.95
C GLN A 321 -23.87 -13.37 8.99
N SER A 322 -24.42 -13.83 7.85
CA SER A 322 -25.04 -15.16 7.70
C SER A 322 -24.06 -16.25 7.26
N ARG A 323 -22.83 -15.88 6.89
CA ARG A 323 -21.79 -16.81 6.43
C ARG A 323 -20.80 -17.10 7.54
N VAL A 324 -20.34 -18.35 7.61
CA VAL A 324 -19.51 -18.86 8.72
C VAL A 324 -18.08 -18.32 8.63
N HIS A 325 -17.58 -18.13 7.42
CA HIS A 325 -16.18 -17.76 7.19
C HIS A 325 -15.96 -16.28 6.86
N CYS A 326 -17.02 -15.48 6.86
CA CYS A 326 -16.92 -14.05 6.61
C CYS A 326 -16.38 -13.28 7.82
N ASP A 327 -15.68 -12.20 7.53
CA ASP A 327 -15.22 -11.27 8.54
C ASP A 327 -16.43 -10.48 9.10
N PRO A 328 -16.48 -10.20 10.41
CA PRO A 328 -17.61 -9.52 11.03
C PRO A 328 -17.79 -8.11 10.47
N VAL A 329 -19.05 -7.73 10.27
CA VAL A 329 -19.42 -6.38 9.83
C VAL A 329 -19.36 -5.43 11.01
N LYS A 330 -18.49 -4.41 10.92
CA LYS A 330 -18.34 -3.40 11.98
C LYS A 330 -19.23 -2.18 11.80
N LYS A 331 -19.40 -1.76 10.54
CA LYS A 331 -20.15 -0.55 10.22
C LYS A 331 -20.76 -0.67 8.82
N VAL A 332 -21.99 -0.21 8.68
CA VAL A 332 -22.69 -0.07 7.40
C VAL A 332 -23.10 1.38 7.26
N SER A 333 -22.89 1.99 6.09
CA SER A 333 -23.22 3.39 5.85
C SER A 333 -23.71 3.61 4.43
N ILE A 334 -24.71 4.48 4.28
CA ILE A 334 -25.23 4.92 2.98
C ILE A 334 -24.76 6.34 2.64
N ILE A 335 -23.78 6.86 3.37
CA ILE A 335 -23.25 8.21 3.16
C ILE A 335 -22.23 8.16 2.00
N PRO A 336 -22.40 8.99 0.95
CA PRO A 336 -21.54 8.93 -0.23
C PRO A 336 -20.15 9.49 0.08
N ARG A 337 -19.12 8.70 -0.21
CA ARG A 337 -17.71 9.07 0.01
C ARG A 337 -16.88 8.87 -1.26
N GLY A 338 -15.93 9.78 -1.50
CA GLY A 338 -15.02 9.69 -2.64
C GLY A 338 -15.70 9.86 -4.01
N ILE A 339 -15.13 9.22 -5.05
CA ILE A 339 -15.57 9.36 -6.45
C ILE A 339 -16.62 8.30 -6.83
N ALA A 340 -16.54 7.09 -6.25
CA ALA A 340 -17.32 5.93 -6.68
C ALA A 340 -18.18 5.27 -5.58
N ALA A 341 -17.92 5.51 -4.28
CA ALA A 341 -18.68 4.86 -3.21
C ALA A 341 -19.96 5.63 -2.89
N LEU A 342 -21.11 5.01 -3.17
CA LEU A 342 -22.44 5.52 -2.84
C LEU A 342 -22.90 5.09 -1.43
N GLY A 343 -22.41 3.94 -0.97
CA GLY A 343 -22.49 3.40 0.38
C GLY A 343 -21.27 2.50 0.62
N TYR A 344 -21.14 1.95 1.82
CA TYR A 344 -20.17 0.90 2.11
C TYR A 344 -20.55 0.04 3.32
N THR A 345 -20.15 -1.22 3.24
CA THR A 345 -20.22 -2.21 4.32
C THR A 345 -18.79 -2.57 4.74
N GLN A 346 -18.39 -2.15 5.94
CA GLN A 346 -17.05 -2.38 6.47
C GLN A 346 -16.97 -3.70 7.22
N GLN A 347 -16.27 -4.66 6.62
CA GLN A 347 -15.85 -5.91 7.25
C GLN A 347 -14.45 -5.74 7.84
N VAL A 348 -14.26 -6.19 9.09
CA VAL A 348 -12.95 -6.10 9.77
C VAL A 348 -12.46 -7.50 10.10
N PRO A 349 -11.34 -7.96 9.50
CA PRO A 349 -10.77 -9.26 9.80
C PRO A 349 -10.39 -9.39 11.28
N THR A 350 -10.68 -10.55 11.87
CA THR A 350 -10.26 -10.85 13.24
C THR A 350 -8.77 -11.17 13.34
N GLU A 351 -8.18 -11.65 12.24
CA GLU A 351 -6.78 -12.03 12.14
C GLU A 351 -6.25 -11.78 10.72
N ASP A 352 -4.95 -11.55 10.58
CA ASP A 352 -4.30 -11.43 9.27
C ASP A 352 -4.12 -12.84 8.67
N ARG A 353 -4.97 -13.23 7.72
CA ARG A 353 -4.92 -14.56 7.05
C ARG A 353 -4.12 -14.50 5.74
N TYR A 354 -3.14 -15.39 5.60
CA TYR A 354 -2.31 -15.50 4.39
C TYR A 354 -2.74 -16.61 3.42
N VAL A 355 -3.55 -17.56 3.90
CA VAL A 355 -4.03 -18.70 3.10
C VAL A 355 -5.54 -18.80 3.27
N LEU A 356 -6.26 -18.93 2.15
CA LEU A 356 -7.72 -19.00 2.12
C LEU A 356 -8.18 -20.34 1.54
N ARG A 357 -9.17 -20.95 2.19
CA ARG A 357 -9.81 -22.19 1.72
C ARG A 357 -10.92 -21.87 0.72
N ARG A 358 -11.28 -22.86 -0.11
CA ARG A 358 -12.38 -22.75 -1.08
C ARG A 358 -13.68 -22.27 -0.44
N SER A 359 -14.03 -22.76 0.75
CA SER A 359 -15.24 -22.33 1.46
C SER A 359 -15.22 -20.84 1.80
N GLU A 360 -14.08 -20.30 2.23
CA GLU A 360 -13.94 -18.87 2.57
C GLU A 360 -14.05 -17.99 1.31
N LEU A 361 -13.51 -18.45 0.17
CA LEU A 361 -13.63 -17.73 -1.09
C LEU A 361 -15.07 -17.74 -1.63
N LEU A 362 -15.80 -18.85 -1.46
CA LEU A 362 -17.23 -18.93 -1.81
C LEU A 362 -18.07 -18.00 -0.93
N ASP A 363 -17.81 -17.96 0.38
CA ASP A 363 -18.51 -17.05 1.29
C ASP A 363 -18.24 -15.57 0.91
N ARG A 364 -17.01 -15.23 0.51
CA ARG A 364 -16.68 -13.90 -0.02
C ARG A 364 -17.40 -13.59 -1.33
N LEU A 365 -17.53 -14.58 -2.21
CA LEU A 365 -18.28 -14.44 -3.47
C LEU A 365 -19.76 -14.14 -3.19
N ASP A 366 -20.35 -14.84 -2.22
CA ASP A 366 -21.72 -14.61 -1.77
C ASP A 366 -21.89 -13.18 -1.25
N VAL A 367 -20.95 -12.67 -0.45
CA VAL A 367 -21.01 -11.29 0.04
C VAL A 367 -20.93 -10.28 -1.10
N LEU A 368 -20.05 -10.47 -2.09
CA LEU A 368 -19.94 -9.57 -3.25
C LEU A 368 -21.25 -9.51 -4.06
N LEU A 369 -22.02 -10.60 -4.14
CA LEU A 369 -23.31 -10.61 -4.82
C LEU A 369 -24.47 -10.12 -3.93
N GLY A 370 -24.26 -9.98 -2.62
CA GLY A 370 -25.27 -9.63 -1.63
C GLY A 370 -26.07 -8.37 -1.96
N GLY A 371 -25.39 -7.28 -2.32
CA GLY A 371 -26.07 -6.01 -2.63
C GLY A 371 -26.94 -6.08 -3.88
N ARG A 372 -26.42 -6.68 -4.96
CA ARG A 372 -27.15 -6.87 -6.22
C ARG A 372 -28.41 -7.71 -6.02
N VAL A 373 -28.29 -8.84 -5.33
CA VAL A 373 -29.43 -9.75 -5.10
C VAL A 373 -30.46 -9.13 -4.15
N ALA A 374 -30.03 -8.32 -3.18
CA ALA A 374 -30.95 -7.57 -2.32
C ALA A 374 -31.80 -6.57 -3.12
N GLU A 375 -31.21 -5.89 -4.11
CA GLU A 375 -31.96 -5.02 -5.02
C GLU A 375 -33.00 -5.81 -5.83
N GLU A 376 -32.62 -6.97 -6.38
CA GLU A 376 -33.51 -7.85 -7.15
C GLU A 376 -34.73 -8.29 -6.32
N ILE A 377 -34.51 -8.69 -5.06
CA ILE A 377 -35.57 -9.12 -4.15
C ILE A 377 -36.47 -7.95 -3.73
N ALA A 378 -35.87 -6.79 -3.45
CA ALA A 378 -36.60 -5.64 -2.89
C ALA A 378 -37.38 -4.85 -3.96
N PHE A 379 -36.83 -4.72 -5.16
CA PHE A 379 -37.36 -3.85 -6.22
C PHE A 379 -37.84 -4.62 -7.46
N GLY A 380 -37.43 -5.87 -7.64
CA GLY A 380 -37.67 -6.61 -8.89
C GLY A 380 -36.91 -6.04 -10.09
N ASP A 381 -35.92 -5.18 -9.83
CA ASP A 381 -35.08 -4.49 -10.81
C ASP A 381 -33.69 -4.26 -10.19
N VAL A 382 -32.73 -3.89 -11.02
CA VAL A 382 -31.31 -3.85 -10.70
C VAL A 382 -30.67 -2.52 -11.09
N SER A 383 -29.77 -2.04 -10.24
CA SER A 383 -29.02 -0.80 -10.48
C SER A 383 -27.65 -1.05 -11.12
N THR A 384 -27.03 0.04 -11.57
CA THR A 384 -25.62 0.07 -11.98
C THR A 384 -24.65 0.18 -10.80
N GLY A 385 -25.15 0.31 -9.56
CA GLY A 385 -24.33 0.44 -8.35
C GLY A 385 -23.46 -0.78 -8.06
N ALA A 386 -23.93 -1.97 -8.45
CA ALA A 386 -23.23 -3.24 -8.22
C ALA A 386 -22.05 -3.51 -9.18
N GLN A 387 -21.67 -2.56 -10.06
CA GLN A 387 -20.62 -2.79 -11.06
C GLN A 387 -19.30 -3.25 -10.43
N ASN A 388 -18.81 -2.54 -9.42
CA ASN A 388 -17.54 -2.86 -8.76
C ASN A 388 -17.59 -4.22 -8.04
N ASP A 389 -18.73 -4.62 -7.50
CA ASP A 389 -18.87 -5.90 -6.82
C ASP A 389 -18.91 -7.06 -7.82
N LEU A 390 -19.56 -6.86 -8.98
CA LEU A 390 -19.54 -7.80 -10.09
C LEU A 390 -18.14 -7.97 -10.69
N GLU A 391 -17.39 -6.88 -10.87
CA GLU A 391 -16.01 -6.92 -11.33
C GLU A 391 -15.13 -7.74 -10.37
N ARG A 392 -15.25 -7.50 -9.05
CA ARG A 392 -14.51 -8.23 -8.01
C ARG A 392 -14.94 -9.69 -7.91
N ALA A 393 -16.23 -9.98 -7.98
CA ALA A 393 -16.77 -11.34 -7.95
C ALA A 393 -16.27 -12.15 -9.14
N THR A 394 -16.29 -11.55 -10.32
CA THR A 394 -15.79 -12.17 -11.56
C THR A 394 -14.29 -12.44 -11.48
N ALA A 395 -13.50 -11.48 -10.99
CA ALA A 395 -12.06 -11.66 -10.80
C ALA A 395 -11.77 -12.78 -9.79
N LEU A 396 -12.49 -12.82 -8.67
CA LEU A 396 -12.34 -13.84 -7.64
C LEU A 396 -12.66 -15.24 -8.19
N ALA A 397 -13.80 -15.40 -8.86
CA ALA A 397 -14.19 -16.66 -9.48
C ALA A 397 -13.18 -17.10 -10.54
N ARG A 398 -12.67 -16.17 -11.34
CA ARG A 398 -11.62 -16.46 -12.34
C ARG A 398 -10.33 -16.92 -11.68
N HIS A 399 -9.89 -16.30 -10.58
CA HIS A 399 -8.70 -16.74 -9.83
C HIS A 399 -8.89 -18.14 -9.22
N MET A 400 -10.08 -18.44 -8.68
CA MET A 400 -10.41 -19.78 -8.18
C MET A 400 -10.24 -20.85 -9.26
N VAL A 401 -10.67 -20.56 -10.49
CA VAL A 401 -10.57 -21.49 -11.62
C VAL A 401 -9.15 -21.55 -12.20
N MET A 402 -8.52 -20.40 -12.46
CA MET A 402 -7.28 -20.33 -13.25
C MET A 402 -5.99 -20.42 -12.41
N GLN A 403 -5.99 -19.93 -11.17
CA GLN A 403 -4.77 -19.84 -10.35
C GLN A 403 -4.78 -20.84 -9.19
N TYR A 404 -5.94 -21.05 -8.56
CA TYR A 404 -6.02 -21.85 -7.33
C TYR A 404 -6.36 -23.32 -7.57
N GLY A 405 -6.67 -23.71 -8.81
CA GLY A 405 -7.02 -25.09 -9.16
C GLY A 405 -8.29 -25.58 -8.46
N MET A 406 -9.27 -24.70 -8.24
CA MET A 406 -10.52 -25.00 -7.51
C MET A 406 -11.69 -25.37 -8.42
N SER A 407 -11.42 -25.73 -9.68
CA SER A 407 -12.37 -26.30 -10.63
C SER A 407 -11.98 -27.74 -10.95
N ASP A 408 -12.93 -28.67 -10.79
CA ASP A 408 -12.70 -30.09 -11.08
C ASP A 408 -12.52 -30.36 -12.59
N ARG A 409 -13.14 -29.54 -13.45
CA ARG A 409 -13.07 -29.69 -14.92
C ARG A 409 -11.73 -29.18 -15.48
N ILE A 410 -11.19 -28.11 -14.90
CA ILE A 410 -9.87 -27.58 -15.26
C ILE A 410 -8.75 -28.39 -14.57
N GLY A 411 -8.99 -28.83 -13.33
CA GLY A 411 -8.03 -29.58 -12.53
C GLY A 411 -6.99 -28.68 -11.85
N LEU A 412 -5.84 -29.26 -11.50
CA LEU A 412 -4.78 -28.61 -10.72
C LEU A 412 -3.83 -27.73 -11.57
N MET A 413 -4.14 -27.51 -12.84
CA MET A 413 -3.29 -26.70 -13.72
C MET A 413 -3.50 -25.20 -13.48
N THR A 414 -2.41 -24.45 -13.50
CA THR A 414 -2.44 -22.98 -13.43
C THR A 414 -2.39 -22.41 -14.85
N LEU A 415 -3.36 -21.56 -15.20
CA LEU A 415 -3.54 -21.00 -16.54
C LEU A 415 -3.23 -19.50 -16.61
N ASP A 416 -2.54 -18.97 -15.60
CA ASP A 416 -2.23 -17.56 -15.50
C ASP A 416 -0.73 -17.27 -15.67
N ASP A 417 -0.46 -16.17 -16.37
CA ASP A 417 0.85 -15.55 -16.45
C ASP A 417 1.06 -14.76 -15.15
N ALA A 418 1.66 -15.41 -14.15
CA ALA A 418 2.38 -14.64 -13.17
C ALA A 418 3.45 -13.80 -13.91
N VAL A 419 3.19 -12.50 -13.99
CA VAL A 419 4.01 -11.39 -14.52
C VAL A 419 3.72 -11.00 -15.97
N SER A 420 2.67 -10.19 -16.16
CA SER A 420 2.73 -9.13 -17.15
C SER A 420 3.97 -8.25 -16.88
N GLN A 421 4.95 -8.31 -17.79
CA GLN A 421 6.08 -7.40 -17.79
C GLN A 421 5.57 -5.95 -17.87
N GLY A 422 5.44 -5.27 -16.73
CA GLY A 422 4.99 -3.86 -16.74
C GLY A 422 4.37 -3.36 -15.45
N GLY A 423 3.76 -4.22 -14.62
CA GLY A 423 3.07 -3.75 -13.40
C GLY A 423 1.76 -3.02 -13.68
N VAL A 424 1.14 -3.32 -14.83
CA VAL A 424 -0.27 -2.99 -15.10
C VAL A 424 -1.04 -4.31 -14.91
N PRO A 425 -2.19 -4.33 -14.19
CA PRO A 425 -3.04 -5.51 -14.16
C PRO A 425 -3.34 -5.90 -15.61
N ALA A 426 -2.96 -7.12 -16.00
CA ALA A 426 -3.28 -7.60 -17.34
C ALA A 426 -4.79 -7.67 -17.44
N VAL A 427 -5.38 -6.84 -18.31
CA VAL A 427 -6.76 -7.06 -18.74
C VAL A 427 -6.71 -8.35 -19.53
N TRP A 428 -7.41 -9.38 -19.06
CA TRP A 428 -7.52 -10.63 -19.80
C TRP A 428 -8.14 -10.33 -21.17
N THR A 429 -7.37 -10.57 -22.23
CA THR A 429 -7.85 -10.48 -23.60
C THR A 429 -8.15 -11.90 -24.09
N PRO A 430 -9.39 -12.20 -24.52
CA PRO A 430 -9.68 -13.47 -25.18
C PRO A 430 -8.75 -13.62 -26.40
N GLY A 431 -7.97 -14.71 -26.44
CA GLY A 431 -7.09 -15.02 -27.57
C GLY A 431 -5.59 -14.75 -27.36
N ASP A 432 -5.13 -14.38 -26.17
CA ASP A 432 -3.68 -14.18 -25.87
C ASP A 432 -2.81 -15.47 -25.97
N GLY A 433 -3.35 -16.58 -26.46
CA GLY A 433 -2.58 -17.77 -26.85
C GLY A 433 -2.14 -18.68 -25.69
N HIS A 434 -2.54 -18.40 -24.45
CA HIS A 434 -2.11 -19.15 -23.27
C HIS A 434 -2.85 -20.48 -23.05
N CYS A 435 -4.05 -20.63 -23.63
CA CYS A 435 -4.79 -21.90 -23.62
C CYS A 435 -5.58 -22.06 -24.92
N SER A 436 -6.02 -23.29 -25.20
CA SER A 436 -6.86 -23.54 -26.39
C SER A 436 -8.20 -22.80 -26.25
N GLU A 437 -8.83 -22.45 -27.37
CA GLU A 437 -10.18 -21.85 -27.35
C GLU A 437 -11.18 -22.70 -26.56
N HIS A 438 -11.06 -24.02 -26.66
CA HIS A 438 -11.87 -24.96 -25.88
C HIS A 438 -11.64 -24.81 -24.37
N THR A 439 -10.39 -24.67 -23.93
CA THR A 439 -10.07 -24.41 -22.52
C THR A 439 -10.58 -23.04 -22.08
N ALA A 440 -10.47 -22.01 -22.93
CA ALA A 440 -11.00 -20.68 -22.62
C ALA A 440 -12.53 -20.70 -22.43
N GLN A 441 -13.27 -21.37 -23.33
CA GLN A 441 -14.71 -21.59 -23.20
C GLN A 441 -15.05 -22.32 -21.89
N LEU A 442 -14.27 -23.35 -21.56
CA LEU A 442 -14.43 -24.12 -20.32
C LEU A 442 -14.23 -23.25 -19.07
N ILE A 443 -13.24 -22.36 -19.07
CA ILE A 443 -13.03 -21.40 -17.97
C ILE A 443 -14.24 -20.48 -17.83
N ASP A 444 -14.73 -19.91 -18.93
CA ASP A 444 -15.87 -18.98 -18.89
C ASP A 444 -17.16 -19.68 -18.41
N GLU A 445 -17.36 -20.96 -18.77
CA GLU A 445 -18.45 -21.78 -18.23
C GLU A 445 -18.32 -22.00 -16.72
N GLU A 446 -17.13 -22.35 -16.22
CA GLU A 446 -16.89 -22.57 -14.79
C GLU A 446 -17.05 -21.30 -13.96
N VAL A 447 -16.56 -20.16 -14.47
CA VAL A 447 -16.73 -18.86 -13.83
C VAL A 447 -18.22 -18.49 -13.78
N ARG A 448 -18.96 -18.69 -14.88
CA ARG A 448 -20.41 -18.47 -14.91
C ARG A 448 -21.13 -19.34 -13.88
N ALA A 449 -20.83 -20.63 -13.84
CA ALA A 449 -21.45 -21.57 -12.90
C ALA A 449 -21.19 -21.16 -11.43
N LEU A 450 -19.96 -20.77 -11.09
CA LEU A 450 -19.64 -20.29 -9.75
C LEU A 450 -20.45 -19.05 -9.34
N LEU A 451 -20.64 -18.10 -10.27
CA LEU A 451 -21.41 -16.89 -10.04
C LEU A 451 -22.91 -17.17 -9.94
N GLU A 452 -23.45 -18.04 -10.79
CA GLU A 452 -24.86 -18.47 -10.74
C GLU A 452 -25.17 -19.23 -9.44
N ASP A 453 -24.29 -20.13 -9.01
CA ASP A 453 -24.42 -20.85 -7.74
C ASP A 453 -24.37 -19.89 -6.54
N ALA A 454 -23.47 -18.90 -6.58
CA ALA A 454 -23.37 -17.88 -5.54
C ALA A 454 -24.63 -17.00 -5.49
N HIS A 455 -25.12 -16.56 -6.65
CA HIS A 455 -26.38 -15.82 -6.76
C HIS A 455 -27.54 -16.61 -6.13
N ALA A 456 -27.69 -17.89 -6.48
CA ALA A 456 -28.75 -18.75 -5.94
C ALA A 456 -28.65 -18.92 -4.42
N ARG A 457 -27.44 -19.14 -3.87
CA ARG A 457 -27.22 -19.22 -2.41
C ARG A 457 -27.57 -17.92 -1.70
N VAL A 458 -27.19 -16.79 -2.28
CA VAL A 458 -27.48 -15.46 -1.73
C VAL A 458 -28.98 -15.17 -1.78
N ALA A 459 -29.64 -15.47 -2.90
CA ALA A 459 -31.08 -15.28 -3.06
C ALA A 459 -31.88 -16.11 -2.05
N ALA A 460 -31.48 -17.36 -1.81
CA ALA A 460 -32.08 -18.19 -0.76
C ALA A 460 -31.90 -17.56 0.62
N THR A 461 -30.67 -17.13 0.96
CA THR A 461 -30.35 -16.55 2.27
C THR A 461 -31.13 -15.27 2.53
N LEU A 462 -31.14 -14.34 1.57
CA LEU A 462 -31.86 -13.07 1.68
C LEU A 462 -33.38 -13.24 1.61
N GLY A 463 -33.86 -14.25 0.88
CA GLY A 463 -35.28 -14.62 0.84
C GLY A 463 -35.78 -15.15 2.18
N GLU A 464 -35.02 -16.05 2.82
CA GLU A 464 -35.32 -16.56 4.16
C GLU A 464 -35.29 -15.46 5.24
N HIS A 465 -34.36 -14.51 5.11
CA HIS A 465 -34.15 -13.42 6.08
C HIS A 465 -34.72 -12.08 5.60
N ARG A 466 -35.79 -12.10 4.79
CA ARG A 466 -36.36 -10.90 4.18
C ARG A 466 -36.76 -9.83 5.21
N ASP A 467 -37.34 -10.23 6.34
CA ASP A 467 -37.72 -9.31 7.40
C ASP A 467 -36.51 -8.60 8.02
N ALA A 468 -35.40 -9.32 8.22
CA ALA A 468 -34.16 -8.73 8.71
C ALA A 468 -33.58 -7.74 7.70
N LEU A 469 -33.58 -8.09 6.40
CA LEU A 469 -33.16 -7.19 5.32
C LEU A 469 -33.95 -5.87 5.34
N GLU A 470 -35.28 -5.95 5.47
CA GLU A 470 -36.14 -4.76 5.56
C GLU A 470 -35.86 -3.93 6.82
N ARG A 471 -35.66 -4.57 7.98
CA ARG A 471 -35.33 -3.85 9.23
C ARG A 471 -34.00 -3.10 9.11
N ILE A 472 -32.97 -3.73 8.53
CA ILE A 472 -31.66 -3.12 8.33
C ILE A 472 -31.77 -1.93 7.37
N ALA A 473 -32.39 -2.12 6.20
CA ALA A 473 -32.56 -1.05 5.21
C ALA A 473 -33.35 0.15 5.77
N ARG A 474 -34.43 -0.09 6.52
CA ARG A 474 -35.19 1.00 7.17
C ARG A 474 -34.36 1.73 8.22
N SER A 475 -33.57 1.01 9.00
CA SER A 475 -32.69 1.63 9.99
C SER A 475 -31.59 2.47 9.31
N LEU A 476 -31.05 2.04 8.17
CA LEU A 476 -30.08 2.80 7.37
C LEU A 476 -30.71 4.08 6.80
N LEU A 477 -31.94 4.02 6.32
CA LEU A 477 -32.66 5.20 5.84
C LEU A 477 -32.88 6.25 6.93
N GLN A 478 -33.05 5.82 8.19
CA GLN A 478 -33.28 6.70 9.33
C GLN A 478 -31.99 7.27 9.93
N HIS A 479 -30.94 6.46 10.06
CA HIS A 479 -29.73 6.81 10.81
C HIS A 479 -28.50 7.01 9.93
N GLU A 480 -28.60 6.70 8.62
CA GLU A 480 -27.56 6.80 7.58
C GLU A 480 -26.33 5.91 7.79
N SER A 481 -26.10 5.45 9.03
CA SER A 481 -25.10 4.47 9.40
C SER A 481 -25.56 3.62 10.58
N ILE A 482 -25.05 2.39 10.64
CA ILE A 482 -25.35 1.40 11.67
C ILE A 482 -24.04 0.71 12.08
N ASP A 483 -23.83 0.54 13.38
CA ASP A 483 -22.70 -0.20 13.95
C ASP A 483 -22.98 -1.70 14.11
N HIS A 484 -21.96 -2.47 14.49
CA HIS A 484 -22.08 -3.92 14.67
C HIS A 484 -23.21 -4.31 15.62
N ASP A 485 -23.27 -3.69 16.81
CA ASP A 485 -24.22 -4.08 17.86
C ASP A 485 -25.65 -3.82 17.41
N ARG A 486 -25.89 -2.68 16.74
CA ARG A 486 -27.20 -2.36 16.17
C ARG A 486 -27.54 -3.28 15.00
N LEU A 487 -26.59 -3.64 14.15
CA LEU A 487 -26.79 -4.60 13.06
C LEU A 487 -27.24 -5.95 13.62
N MET A 488 -26.54 -6.48 14.63
CA MET A 488 -26.88 -7.75 15.27
C MET A 488 -28.28 -7.71 15.89
N ALA A 489 -28.63 -6.62 16.57
CA ALA A 489 -29.97 -6.44 17.14
C ALA A 489 -31.09 -6.39 16.06
N LEU A 490 -30.78 -5.98 14.83
CA LEU A 490 -31.74 -5.96 13.72
C LEU A 490 -31.84 -7.31 12.99
N ILE A 491 -30.81 -8.15 13.08
CA ILE A 491 -30.79 -9.51 12.53
C ILE A 491 -31.58 -10.45 13.44
N THR A 492 -31.33 -10.39 14.75
CA THR A 492 -32.05 -11.22 15.73
C THR A 492 -33.54 -10.85 15.77
N PRO A 493 -34.47 -11.81 15.68
CA PRO A 493 -35.90 -11.53 15.80
C PRO A 493 -36.26 -11.01 17.21
N ALA A 494 -37.24 -10.11 17.29
CA ALA A 494 -37.67 -9.47 18.53
C ALA A 494 -38.18 -10.46 19.61
N ASP A 495 -38.56 -11.68 19.23
CA ASP A 495 -39.12 -12.69 20.15
C ASP A 495 -38.08 -13.35 21.06
N ASP A 496 -36.76 -13.17 20.83
CA ASP A 496 -35.71 -13.79 21.65
C ASP A 496 -35.13 -12.84 22.74
N THR A 497 -35.73 -11.66 22.92
CA THR A 497 -35.40 -10.73 24.03
C THR A 497 -36.42 -10.74 25.17
N GLY A 498 -37.38 -11.65 25.14
CA GLY A 498 -38.35 -11.89 26.21
C GLY A 498 -37.86 -12.94 27.21
N ASP A 499 -36.98 -12.55 28.14
CA ASP A 499 -36.99 -12.93 29.58
C ASP A 499 -35.59 -12.84 30.23
N ALA A 500 -34.97 -11.66 30.19
CA ALA A 500 -33.84 -11.37 31.06
C ALA A 500 -33.84 -9.89 31.44
N ARG A 501 -34.79 -9.51 32.31
CA ARG A 501 -34.74 -8.42 33.32
C ARG A 501 -36.16 -8.01 33.71
N ARG A 502 -36.80 -8.81 34.55
CA ARG A 502 -37.67 -8.26 35.60
C ARG A 502 -36.90 -8.38 36.93
N PRO A 503 -36.58 -7.27 37.61
CA PRO A 503 -36.11 -7.38 38.98
C PRO A 503 -37.30 -7.84 39.82
N THR A 504 -37.22 -9.04 40.38
CA THR A 504 -38.15 -9.54 41.39
C THR A 504 -38.12 -8.56 42.56
N GLN A 505 -39.23 -7.85 42.78
CA GLN A 505 -39.45 -7.08 43.99
C GLN A 505 -39.38 -8.06 45.17
N ALA A 506 -38.47 -7.78 46.10
CA ALA A 506 -38.38 -8.51 47.35
C ALA A 506 -39.58 -8.13 48.23
N ASP A 507 -40.37 -9.14 48.57
CA ASP A 507 -41.42 -9.05 49.58
C ASP A 507 -40.84 -8.54 50.90
N THR A 508 -41.32 -7.38 51.33
CA THR A 508 -41.12 -6.88 52.69
C THR A 508 -42.46 -7.04 53.42
N GLU A 509 -42.77 -8.26 53.86
CA GLU A 509 -43.87 -8.46 54.81
C GLU A 509 -43.39 -8.05 56.20
N THR A 510 -43.93 -6.92 56.63
CA THR A 510 -43.95 -6.44 58.01
C THR A 510 -45.05 -7.21 58.74
N THR A 511 -44.69 -8.13 59.64
CA THR A 511 -45.65 -8.68 60.61
C THR A 511 -45.49 -7.95 61.94
N THR A 512 -46.47 -7.11 62.21
CA THR A 512 -46.66 -6.33 63.42
C THR A 512 -46.97 -7.23 64.62
N ASP A 513 -46.43 -6.78 65.74
CA ASP A 513 -46.50 -7.26 67.12
C ASP A 513 -47.92 -7.33 67.74
N ALA A 514 -47.97 -7.98 68.92
CA ALA A 514 -48.95 -7.91 70.04
C ALA A 514 -49.99 -9.05 70.22
N PRO A 515 -50.51 -9.29 71.45
CA PRO A 515 -49.84 -9.34 72.76
C PRO A 515 -50.31 -10.54 73.66
N VAL A 516 -49.74 -10.58 74.88
CA VAL A 516 -50.03 -11.35 76.12
C VAL A 516 -49.01 -12.44 76.47
#